data_AF-A0A3D4FAK0-F1
#
_entry.id   AF-A0A3D4FAK0-F1
#
_cell.length_a   1.000
_cell.length_b   1.000
_cell.length_c   1.000
_cell.angle_alpha   90.00
_cell.angle_beta   90.00
_cell.angle_gamma   90.00
#
_symmetry.space_group_name_H-M   'P 1'
#
loop_
_entity.id
_entity.type
_entity.pdbx_description
1 polymer ?
#
loop_
_entity_poly.entity_id
_entity_poly.type
_entity_poly.pdbx_seq_one_letter_code
_entity_poly.pdbx_strand_id
1 'polypeptide(L)'
;MVNLLSESRPLAQRTRDAWDVLDLPQTVSYFVALALCSSQDHGHKNYYLYRDSEGSGEWAPLPWDVDLSWGRNWVDARGYFHDTLYQDNELDFYNSSQQNKPTNRLYELVKQATPFQSMVLRRLRTVMDQWLQAPGISSNQGIIEARILALMDRMDPPEIRTSDADLDTQRWGSWGNRLSMRREAQRIIDLHLPGRRRFLFEQSPRLGRSTIPASQPALAAPSFGPLEFNPASGDQTEEYLTLKNDHPFALDLSGWRLSGGVRHAFRPGTVIPAESILYLTPRVSAFRSRRQSPRGGESLFVQGNYQGQLDARGETLLLTSPDDRVHLEHTFEGQPTPAQLGLRITEIFYHPNPQPPLSDQGEAFEYLELTHAGISTLELRGIRFTRGIDFAFADDSPLSLQTGQSVVIVRNEDAFRSRFGDSTIIAGVFDGALDNGGESLRLEDAGGERILDFSFSDQWYPTTDGEGFSLTARTLKTPWNTWDEAGAWVASREPGGDPGHFSESDAGGDWALEIALLPSDNHRATLAFNHQANRVYTLETIAKLTDEAWIPLKVWISPQQTGRHAFTVDVGDPPTGFFRIRSEPRP
;
A
#
# COMPACT_ATOMS: atom_id res chain seq x y z
N MET A 1 15.98 -6.54 -23.56
CA MET A 1 16.67 -7.52 -22.71
C MET A 1 17.87 -8.19 -23.39
N VAL A 2 17.72 -8.90 -24.52
CA VAL A 2 18.82 -9.71 -25.13
C VAL A 2 20.12 -8.92 -25.36
N ASN A 3 20.03 -7.74 -25.97
CA ASN A 3 21.19 -6.86 -26.18
C ASN A 3 21.74 -6.31 -24.86
N LEU A 4 20.85 -6.05 -23.89
CA LEU A 4 21.25 -5.50 -22.60
C LEU A 4 22.13 -6.50 -21.82
N LEU A 5 21.80 -7.79 -21.89
CA LEU A 5 22.54 -8.84 -21.20
C LEU A 5 23.68 -9.44 -22.05
N SER A 6 24.06 -8.82 -23.17
CA SER A 6 25.10 -9.33 -24.07
C SER A 6 26.44 -9.49 -23.36
N GLU A 7 27.06 -10.67 -23.46
CA GLU A 7 28.37 -11.00 -22.88
C GLU A 7 29.52 -10.13 -23.43
N SER A 8 29.31 -9.46 -24.56
CA SER A 8 30.23 -8.43 -25.08
C SER A 8 30.31 -7.19 -24.18
N ARG A 9 29.39 -7.04 -23.21
CA ARG A 9 29.35 -5.91 -22.26
C ARG A 9 29.92 -6.34 -20.90
N PRO A 10 30.62 -5.44 -20.19
CA PRO A 10 31.15 -5.73 -18.85
C PRO A 10 30.06 -6.25 -17.91
N LEU A 11 30.40 -7.21 -17.04
CA LEU A 11 29.47 -7.78 -16.06
C LEU A 11 28.78 -6.67 -15.23
N ALA A 12 29.53 -5.67 -14.77
CA ALA A 12 28.97 -4.55 -14.02
C ALA A 12 27.84 -3.85 -14.80
N GLN A 13 28.02 -3.59 -16.10
CA GLN A 13 26.98 -2.94 -16.92
C GLN A 13 25.77 -3.84 -17.12
N ARG A 14 25.96 -5.15 -17.36
CA ARG A 14 24.86 -6.11 -17.45
C ARG A 14 24.08 -6.20 -16.13
N THR A 15 24.78 -6.17 -14.99
CA THR A 15 24.16 -6.16 -13.66
C THR A 15 23.33 -4.90 -13.46
N ARG A 16 23.86 -3.71 -13.80
CA ARG A 16 23.10 -2.45 -13.71
C ARG A 16 21.81 -2.52 -14.51
N ASP A 17 21.90 -2.90 -15.79
CA ASP A 17 20.74 -2.95 -16.67
C ASP A 17 19.72 -4.01 -16.22
N ALA A 18 20.18 -5.11 -15.62
CA ALA A 18 19.30 -6.17 -15.13
C ALA A 18 18.39 -5.71 -13.99
N TRP A 19 18.85 -4.79 -13.13
CA TRP A 19 18.00 -4.16 -12.11
C TRP A 19 16.83 -3.38 -12.70
N ASP A 20 16.98 -2.88 -13.94
CA ASP A 20 15.97 -2.06 -14.61
C ASP A 20 15.02 -2.83 -15.51
N VAL A 21 15.39 -4.04 -15.94
CA VAL A 21 14.63 -4.75 -17.00
C VAL A 21 14.15 -6.12 -16.61
N LEU A 22 14.57 -6.68 -15.48
CA LEU A 22 14.10 -7.97 -15.00
C LEU A 22 13.07 -7.80 -13.89
N ASP A 23 12.01 -8.58 -13.96
CA ASP A 23 11.18 -8.85 -12.80
C ASP A 23 11.99 -9.75 -11.86
N LEU A 24 12.70 -9.13 -10.92
CA LEU A 24 13.62 -9.83 -10.04
C LEU A 24 12.92 -10.82 -9.12
N PRO A 25 11.78 -10.53 -8.47
CA PRO A 25 11.04 -11.52 -7.71
C PRO A 25 10.69 -12.78 -8.52
N GLN A 26 10.16 -12.60 -9.74
CA GLN A 26 9.81 -13.73 -10.60
C GLN A 26 11.06 -14.47 -11.08
N THR A 27 12.13 -13.76 -11.43
CA THR A 27 13.40 -14.35 -11.87
C THR A 27 14.04 -15.18 -10.75
N VAL A 28 14.10 -14.63 -9.53
CA VAL A 28 14.60 -15.35 -8.35
C VAL A 28 13.77 -16.60 -8.09
N SER A 29 12.44 -16.48 -8.08
CA SER A 29 11.54 -17.61 -7.86
C SER A 29 11.66 -18.68 -8.95
N TYR A 30 11.88 -18.29 -10.21
CA TYR A 30 12.14 -19.21 -11.32
C TYR A 30 13.37 -20.09 -11.07
N PHE A 31 14.52 -19.48 -10.73
CA PHE A 31 15.74 -20.23 -10.46
C PHE A 31 15.64 -21.10 -9.21
N VAL A 32 14.91 -20.63 -8.18
CA VAL A 32 14.65 -21.41 -6.97
C VAL A 32 13.78 -22.63 -7.27
N ALA A 33 12.75 -22.49 -8.10
CA ALA A 33 11.91 -23.62 -8.50
C ALA A 33 12.72 -24.69 -9.23
N LEU A 34 13.56 -24.30 -10.21
CA LEU A 34 14.43 -25.22 -10.95
C LEU A 34 15.42 -25.94 -10.02
N ALA A 35 16.03 -25.19 -9.08
CA ALA A 35 16.92 -25.76 -8.07
C ALA A 35 16.18 -26.73 -7.14
N LEU A 36 14.97 -26.40 -6.68
CA LEU A 36 14.21 -27.23 -5.76
C LEU A 36 13.77 -28.53 -6.43
N CYS A 37 13.15 -28.45 -7.61
CA CYS A 37 12.71 -29.60 -8.37
C CYS A 37 13.86 -30.31 -9.10
N SER A 38 15.11 -29.90 -8.90
CA SER A 38 16.28 -30.57 -9.46
C SER A 38 16.23 -30.70 -10.99
N SER A 39 15.57 -29.77 -11.68
CA SER A 39 15.47 -29.80 -13.13
C SER A 39 16.84 -29.51 -13.74
N GLN A 40 17.16 -30.24 -14.80
CA GLN A 40 18.31 -29.95 -15.65
C GLN A 40 17.89 -29.71 -17.08
N ASP A 41 16.61 -29.76 -17.47
CA ASP A 41 16.19 -29.57 -18.87
C ASP A 41 15.64 -28.17 -19.16
N HIS A 42 16.48 -27.16 -18.96
CA HIS A 42 16.15 -25.76 -19.18
C HIS A 42 17.34 -24.98 -19.76
N GLY A 43 17.24 -23.65 -19.77
CA GLY A 43 18.33 -22.73 -20.12
C GLY A 43 18.48 -22.43 -21.62
N HIS A 44 18.07 -23.34 -22.51
CA HIS A 44 18.03 -23.10 -23.96
C HIS A 44 16.65 -23.37 -24.58
N LYS A 45 15.71 -23.87 -23.77
CA LYS A 45 14.31 -24.20 -24.06
C LYS A 45 13.55 -24.31 -22.71
N ASN A 46 12.28 -24.68 -22.75
CA ASN A 46 11.48 -25.02 -21.57
C ASN A 46 11.23 -23.82 -20.62
N TYR A 47 11.12 -22.64 -21.22
CA TYR A 47 10.59 -21.45 -20.58
C TYR A 47 10.06 -20.46 -21.62
N TYR A 48 9.13 -19.62 -21.19
CA TYR A 48 8.72 -18.42 -21.92
C TYR A 48 9.35 -17.19 -21.27
N LEU A 49 9.49 -16.14 -22.07
CA LEU A 49 9.80 -14.80 -21.59
C LEU A 49 8.56 -13.93 -21.77
N TYR A 50 8.02 -13.47 -20.65
CA TYR A 50 6.93 -12.51 -20.61
C TYR A 50 7.49 -11.12 -20.39
N ARG A 51 6.91 -10.10 -21.04
CA ARG A 51 7.19 -8.70 -20.73
C ARG A 51 5.88 -8.01 -20.36
N ASP A 52 5.84 -7.44 -19.18
CA ASP A 52 4.73 -6.58 -18.75
C ASP A 52 4.82 -5.22 -19.45
N SER A 53 4.35 -5.15 -20.70
CA SER A 53 4.54 -3.95 -21.54
C SER A 53 3.64 -2.78 -21.15
N GLU A 54 2.52 -3.05 -20.47
CA GLU A 54 1.56 -2.03 -20.03
C GLU A 54 1.80 -1.60 -18.57
N GLY A 55 2.48 -2.42 -17.76
CA GLY A 55 2.83 -2.10 -16.38
C GLY A 55 4.30 -1.73 -16.20
N SER A 56 5.09 -2.63 -15.60
CA SER A 56 6.46 -2.33 -15.15
C SER A 56 7.49 -2.21 -16.28
N GLY A 57 7.18 -2.71 -17.47
CA GLY A 57 8.11 -2.82 -18.60
C GLY A 57 9.12 -3.97 -18.46
N GLU A 58 9.06 -4.74 -17.37
CA GLU A 58 10.04 -5.75 -16.97
C GLU A 58 9.81 -7.10 -17.64
N TRP A 59 10.89 -7.87 -17.76
CA TRP A 59 10.91 -9.22 -18.31
C TRP A 59 10.93 -10.27 -17.20
N ALA A 60 10.06 -11.27 -17.34
CA ALA A 60 9.89 -12.38 -16.41
C ALA A 60 10.08 -13.73 -17.13
N PRO A 61 10.93 -14.63 -16.60
CA PRO A 61 10.96 -16.02 -17.06
C PRO A 61 9.79 -16.82 -16.44
N LEU A 62 9.14 -17.62 -17.28
CA LEU A 62 8.05 -18.52 -16.88
C LEU A 62 8.43 -19.95 -17.27
N PRO A 63 8.41 -20.92 -16.34
CA PRO A 63 8.78 -22.30 -16.66
C PRO A 63 7.73 -22.95 -17.58
N TRP A 64 8.19 -23.83 -18.45
CA TRP A 64 7.37 -24.66 -19.33
C TRP A 64 8.02 -26.04 -19.44
N ASP A 65 7.24 -27.10 -19.67
CA ASP A 65 7.79 -28.45 -19.92
C ASP A 65 8.77 -28.91 -18.83
N VAL A 66 8.24 -29.12 -17.61
CA VAL A 66 9.00 -29.41 -16.38
C VAL A 66 8.97 -30.89 -15.97
N ASP A 67 8.71 -31.78 -16.93
CA ASP A 67 8.63 -33.23 -16.75
C ASP A 67 9.99 -33.85 -16.38
N LEU A 68 11.10 -33.36 -16.96
CA LEU A 68 12.48 -33.69 -16.56
C LEU A 68 12.90 -32.92 -15.29
N SER A 69 12.17 -33.21 -14.22
CA SER A 69 12.40 -32.74 -12.86
C SER A 69 12.46 -33.93 -11.89
N TRP A 70 12.63 -33.64 -10.61
CA TRP A 70 12.66 -34.60 -9.51
C TRP A 70 13.70 -35.71 -9.71
N GLY A 71 14.86 -35.31 -10.25
CA GLY A 71 16.02 -36.18 -10.45
C GLY A 71 16.10 -36.85 -11.81
N ARG A 72 15.15 -36.60 -12.73
CA ARG A 72 15.23 -37.11 -14.11
C ARG A 72 16.14 -36.23 -14.97
N ASN A 73 17.11 -36.85 -15.62
CA ASN A 73 18.04 -36.19 -16.55
C ASN A 73 18.09 -36.91 -17.91
N TRP A 74 18.27 -36.15 -18.99
CA TRP A 74 18.57 -36.66 -20.32
C TRP A 74 20.08 -36.86 -20.51
N VAL A 75 20.62 -38.04 -20.23
CA VAL A 75 22.10 -38.28 -20.20
C VAL A 75 22.61 -39.30 -21.20
N ASP A 76 21.73 -40.08 -21.82
CA ASP A 76 22.11 -41.13 -22.77
C ASP A 76 21.03 -41.33 -23.85
N ALA A 77 21.21 -42.35 -24.70
CA ALA A 77 20.29 -42.67 -25.79
C ALA A 77 18.89 -43.14 -25.32
N ARG A 78 18.72 -43.48 -24.03
CA ARG A 78 17.39 -43.77 -23.44
C ARG A 78 16.63 -42.48 -23.13
N GLY A 79 17.31 -41.34 -23.13
CA GLY A 79 16.72 -40.01 -23.00
C GLY A 79 15.87 -39.88 -21.74
N TYR A 80 14.62 -39.44 -21.92
CA TYR A 80 13.62 -39.31 -20.84
C TYR A 80 13.40 -40.60 -20.05
N PHE A 81 13.61 -41.76 -20.68
CA PHE A 81 13.36 -43.08 -20.08
C PHE A 81 14.55 -43.62 -19.28
N HIS A 82 15.57 -42.80 -19.02
CA HIS A 82 16.68 -43.17 -18.15
C HIS A 82 16.20 -43.24 -16.69
N ASP A 83 16.29 -44.43 -16.07
CA ASP A 83 15.68 -44.67 -14.75
C ASP A 83 16.44 -44.12 -13.55
N THR A 84 17.68 -43.66 -13.68
CA THR A 84 18.41 -43.11 -12.53
C THR A 84 17.76 -41.81 -12.07
N LEU A 85 17.47 -41.72 -10.77
CA LEU A 85 17.06 -40.47 -10.12
C LEU A 85 18.29 -39.82 -9.49
N TYR A 86 18.79 -38.78 -10.15
CA TYR A 86 19.89 -37.95 -9.66
C TYR A 86 19.42 -37.13 -8.46
N GLN A 87 20.17 -37.18 -7.36
CA GLN A 87 19.81 -36.52 -6.09
C GLN A 87 20.58 -35.20 -5.90
N ASP A 88 21.62 -35.01 -6.71
CA ASP A 88 22.73 -34.08 -6.51
C ASP A 88 22.97 -33.15 -7.72
N ASN A 89 21.95 -32.97 -8.58
CA ASN A 89 22.05 -32.01 -9.68
C ASN A 89 22.44 -30.62 -9.15
N GLU A 90 23.51 -30.05 -9.71
CA GLU A 90 24.12 -28.82 -9.23
C GLU A 90 23.24 -27.58 -9.45
N LEU A 91 23.48 -26.53 -8.68
CA LEU A 91 22.73 -25.26 -8.77
C LEU A 91 23.21 -24.37 -9.92
N ASP A 92 24.29 -24.72 -10.59
CA ASP A 92 24.91 -23.88 -11.61
C ASP A 92 24.25 -23.97 -13.00
N PHE A 93 23.15 -24.74 -13.07
CA PHE A 93 22.21 -24.88 -14.19
C PHE A 93 22.79 -25.52 -15.47
N TYR A 94 24.09 -25.78 -15.49
CA TYR A 94 24.85 -26.24 -16.64
C TYR A 94 25.96 -27.17 -16.18
N ASN A 95 25.58 -28.32 -15.62
CA ASN A 95 26.56 -29.35 -15.34
C ASN A 95 27.05 -29.98 -16.65
N SER A 96 28.12 -29.42 -17.23
CA SER A 96 28.73 -29.90 -18.47
C SER A 96 29.21 -31.36 -18.41
N SER A 97 29.44 -31.90 -17.20
CA SER A 97 29.75 -33.33 -17.01
C SER A 97 28.53 -34.24 -17.21
N GLN A 98 27.31 -33.71 -17.06
CA GLN A 98 26.04 -34.41 -17.30
C GLN A 98 25.48 -34.09 -18.69
N GLN A 99 25.50 -32.83 -19.13
CA GLN A 99 24.97 -32.37 -20.42
C GLN A 99 25.72 -31.14 -20.95
N ASN A 100 26.17 -31.18 -22.21
CA ASN A 100 26.75 -30.00 -22.88
C ASN A 100 25.65 -29.12 -23.48
N LYS A 101 25.65 -27.82 -23.17
CA LYS A 101 24.61 -26.87 -23.58
C LYS A 101 25.19 -25.52 -23.98
N PRO A 102 24.51 -24.78 -24.88
CA PRO A 102 24.91 -23.41 -25.19
C PRO A 102 24.75 -22.50 -23.97
N THR A 103 25.55 -21.43 -23.90
CA THR A 103 25.45 -20.44 -22.84
C THR A 103 24.13 -19.68 -22.93
N ASN A 104 23.59 -19.27 -21.77
CA ASN A 104 22.44 -18.38 -21.70
C ASN A 104 22.79 -17.13 -20.91
N ARG A 105 22.57 -15.97 -21.53
CA ARG A 105 22.94 -14.66 -20.97
C ARG A 105 22.31 -14.35 -19.61
N LEU A 106 21.05 -14.74 -19.39
CA LEU A 106 20.37 -14.54 -18.09
C LEU A 106 20.94 -15.46 -17.02
N TYR A 107 21.19 -16.73 -17.37
CA TYR A 107 21.77 -17.71 -16.45
C TYR A 107 23.19 -17.35 -16.07
N GLU A 108 24.02 -16.96 -17.06
CA GLU A 108 25.38 -16.49 -16.82
C GLU A 108 25.41 -15.22 -15.98
N LEU A 109 24.48 -14.29 -16.19
CA LEU A 109 24.33 -13.13 -15.33
C LEU A 109 24.08 -13.55 -13.87
N VAL A 110 23.11 -14.43 -13.62
CA VAL A 110 22.80 -14.90 -12.25
C VAL A 110 23.97 -15.70 -11.66
N LYS A 111 24.68 -16.49 -12.48
CA LYS A 111 25.87 -17.25 -12.06
C LYS A 111 27.06 -16.36 -11.76
N GLN A 112 27.18 -15.16 -12.34
CA GLN A 112 28.36 -14.29 -12.20
C GLN A 112 28.14 -13.10 -11.26
N ALA A 113 26.93 -12.53 -11.21
CA ALA A 113 26.61 -11.34 -10.41
C ALA A 113 26.27 -11.72 -8.97
N THR A 114 27.14 -11.35 -8.02
CA THR A 114 26.99 -11.70 -6.61
C THR A 114 25.67 -11.24 -5.97
N PRO A 115 25.07 -10.08 -6.29
CA PRO A 115 23.77 -9.73 -5.73
C PRO A 115 22.68 -10.73 -6.13
N PHE A 116 22.62 -11.16 -7.39
CA PHE A 116 21.60 -12.10 -7.87
C PHE A 116 21.84 -13.53 -7.35
N GLN A 117 23.10 -13.97 -7.22
CA GLN A 117 23.42 -15.22 -6.51
C GLN A 117 22.86 -15.18 -5.09
N SER A 118 23.09 -14.09 -4.36
CA SER A 118 22.65 -13.95 -2.97
C SER A 118 21.13 -13.98 -2.85
N MET A 119 20.41 -13.36 -3.80
CA MET A 119 18.95 -13.37 -3.86
C MET A 119 18.40 -14.78 -4.09
N VAL A 120 18.91 -15.49 -5.10
CA VAL A 120 18.52 -16.87 -5.40
C VAL A 120 18.82 -17.80 -4.23
N LEU A 121 20.02 -17.75 -3.66
CA LEU A 121 20.43 -18.65 -2.58
C LEU A 121 19.68 -18.38 -1.27
N ARG A 122 19.41 -17.11 -0.93
CA ARG A 122 18.58 -16.76 0.23
C ARG A 122 17.14 -17.25 0.03
N ARG A 123 16.53 -16.99 -1.14
CA ARG A 123 15.18 -17.49 -1.42
C ARG A 123 15.11 -19.01 -1.45
N LEU A 124 16.12 -19.68 -2.02
CA LEU A 124 16.23 -21.13 -2.01
C LEU A 124 16.25 -21.65 -0.58
N ARG A 125 17.03 -21.02 0.31
CA ARG A 125 17.03 -21.39 1.73
C ARG A 125 15.65 -21.25 2.37
N THR A 126 14.94 -20.14 2.13
CA THR A 126 13.58 -19.96 2.64
C THR A 126 12.63 -21.05 2.16
N VAL A 127 12.66 -21.38 0.87
CA VAL A 127 11.81 -22.42 0.28
C VAL A 127 12.22 -23.81 0.75
N MET A 128 13.51 -24.07 0.97
CA MET A 128 13.98 -25.30 1.61
C MET A 128 13.38 -25.45 3.02
N ASP A 129 13.44 -24.41 3.84
CA ASP A 129 12.89 -24.46 5.21
C ASP A 129 11.36 -24.63 5.20
N GLN A 130 10.65 -23.98 4.26
CA GLN A 130 9.18 -23.98 4.18
C GLN A 130 8.57 -25.22 3.50
N TRP A 131 9.18 -25.72 2.43
CA TRP A 131 8.56 -26.71 1.54
C TRP A 131 9.33 -28.02 1.48
N LEU A 132 10.66 -27.96 1.36
CA LEU A 132 11.46 -29.19 1.29
C LEU A 132 11.61 -29.84 2.67
N GLN A 133 11.78 -29.01 3.69
CA GLN A 133 12.07 -29.36 5.09
C GLN A 133 13.42 -30.09 5.24
N ALA A 134 14.01 -30.01 6.44
CA ALA A 134 15.32 -30.59 6.71
C ALA A 134 15.33 -32.14 6.58
N PRO A 135 16.50 -32.77 6.40
CA PRO A 135 16.64 -34.21 6.47
C PRO A 135 16.06 -34.80 7.76
N GLY A 136 15.49 -36.01 7.68
CA GLY A 136 14.94 -36.74 8.85
C GLY A 136 13.42 -36.66 9.01
N ILE A 137 12.72 -35.88 8.19
CA ILE A 137 11.24 -35.92 8.11
C ILE A 137 10.79 -37.25 7.50
N SER A 138 9.78 -37.89 8.10
CA SER A 138 9.20 -39.11 7.54
C SER A 138 8.40 -38.81 6.27
N SER A 139 8.35 -39.76 5.34
CA SER A 139 7.70 -39.58 4.03
C SER A 139 6.21 -39.23 4.10
N ASN A 140 5.53 -39.53 5.20
CA ASN A 140 4.12 -39.18 5.44
C ASN A 140 3.92 -37.82 6.14
N GLN A 141 5.00 -37.11 6.50
CA GLN A 141 4.97 -35.81 7.18
C GLN A 141 5.51 -34.67 6.29
N GLY A 142 6.12 -35.00 5.16
CA GLY A 142 6.66 -34.02 4.21
C GLY A 142 5.58 -33.36 3.36
N ILE A 143 5.72 -32.05 3.11
CA ILE A 143 4.73 -31.26 2.35
C ILE A 143 4.70 -31.69 0.88
N ILE A 144 5.88 -31.86 0.26
CA ILE A 144 5.98 -32.28 -1.15
C ILE A 144 5.52 -33.73 -1.31
N GLU A 145 5.93 -34.61 -0.40
CA GLU A 145 5.50 -36.01 -0.36
C GLU A 145 3.99 -36.13 -0.27
N ALA A 146 3.35 -35.40 0.66
CA ALA A 146 1.90 -35.40 0.81
C ALA A 146 1.19 -34.96 -0.48
N ARG A 147 1.76 -33.98 -1.21
CA ARG A 147 1.23 -33.56 -2.51
C ARG A 147 1.37 -34.65 -3.57
N ILE A 148 2.53 -35.33 -3.63
CA ILE A 148 2.75 -36.43 -4.57
C ILE A 148 1.78 -37.58 -4.28
N LEU A 149 1.63 -37.99 -3.01
CA LEU A 149 0.68 -39.02 -2.59
C LEU A 149 -0.75 -38.65 -2.96
N ALA A 150 -1.19 -37.42 -2.70
CA ALA A 150 -2.52 -36.95 -3.08
C ALA A 150 -2.75 -36.98 -4.60
N LEU A 151 -1.73 -36.72 -5.41
CA LEU A 151 -1.82 -36.84 -6.87
C LEU A 151 -1.85 -38.31 -7.31
N MET A 152 -1.04 -39.17 -6.70
CA MET A 152 -1.07 -40.61 -6.94
C MET A 152 -2.45 -41.19 -6.63
N ASP A 153 -3.04 -40.82 -5.49
CA ASP A 153 -4.37 -41.30 -5.06
C ASP A 153 -5.50 -40.82 -5.96
N ARG A 154 -5.31 -39.73 -6.72
CA ARG A 154 -6.28 -39.31 -7.75
C ARG A 154 -6.16 -40.08 -9.06
N MET A 155 -4.97 -40.59 -9.39
CA MET A 155 -4.70 -41.27 -10.67
C MET A 155 -4.75 -42.80 -10.54
N ASP A 156 -4.36 -43.34 -9.39
CA ASP A 156 -4.27 -44.78 -9.12
C ASP A 156 -4.73 -45.12 -7.69
N PRO A 157 -6.01 -44.90 -7.32
CA PRO A 157 -6.46 -44.99 -5.93
C PRO A 157 -6.22 -46.39 -5.33
N PRO A 158 -5.59 -46.52 -4.14
CA PRO A 158 -5.19 -47.83 -3.60
C PRO A 158 -6.36 -48.75 -3.23
N GLU A 159 -7.55 -48.20 -2.99
CA GLU A 159 -8.79 -48.93 -2.73
C GLU A 159 -9.45 -49.53 -3.98
N ILE A 160 -9.03 -49.12 -5.18
CA ILE A 160 -9.57 -49.63 -6.44
C ILE A 160 -8.69 -50.78 -6.94
N ARG A 161 -9.31 -51.92 -7.29
CA ARG A 161 -8.58 -53.12 -7.73
C ARG A 161 -7.83 -52.92 -9.06
N THR A 162 -8.35 -52.09 -9.94
CA THR A 162 -7.75 -51.78 -11.25
C THR A 162 -8.11 -50.35 -11.61
N SER A 163 -7.16 -49.44 -11.45
CA SER A 163 -7.33 -48.02 -11.77
C SER A 163 -7.17 -47.75 -13.27
N ASP A 164 -7.46 -46.51 -13.70
CA ASP A 164 -7.15 -46.08 -15.07
C ASP A 164 -5.64 -46.15 -15.35
N ALA A 165 -4.79 -45.78 -14.38
CA ALA A 165 -3.34 -45.92 -14.51
C ALA A 165 -2.87 -47.39 -14.67
N ASP A 166 -3.56 -48.33 -14.03
CA ASP A 166 -3.32 -49.76 -14.23
C ASP A 166 -3.73 -50.22 -15.62
N LEU A 167 -4.90 -49.78 -16.11
CA LEU A 167 -5.37 -50.09 -17.47
C LEU A 167 -4.42 -49.53 -18.52
N ASP A 168 -3.93 -48.32 -18.32
CA ASP A 168 -2.94 -47.65 -19.16
C ASP A 168 -1.63 -48.44 -19.20
N THR A 169 -1.13 -48.83 -18.03
CA THR A 169 0.09 -49.66 -17.90
C THR A 169 -0.10 -51.03 -18.57
N GLN A 170 -1.28 -51.66 -18.46
CA GLN A 170 -1.57 -52.93 -19.11
C GLN A 170 -1.66 -52.78 -20.64
N ARG A 171 -2.22 -51.67 -21.12
CA ARG A 171 -2.45 -51.43 -22.54
C ARG A 171 -1.17 -51.03 -23.28
N TRP A 172 -0.38 -50.13 -22.70
CA TRP A 172 0.78 -49.52 -23.35
C TRP A 172 2.12 -49.93 -22.76
N GLY A 173 2.12 -50.58 -21.58
CA GLY A 173 3.34 -50.88 -20.85
C GLY A 173 3.93 -49.64 -20.19
N SER A 174 5.22 -49.73 -19.86
CA SER A 174 6.02 -48.64 -19.33
C SER A 174 7.44 -48.74 -19.92
N TRP A 175 8.19 -47.65 -19.88
CA TRP A 175 9.57 -47.60 -20.39
C TRP A 175 10.59 -47.84 -19.28
N GLY A 176 11.87 -47.94 -19.64
CA GLY A 176 12.95 -48.19 -18.68
C GLY A 176 12.74 -49.51 -17.92
N ASN A 177 12.75 -49.43 -16.59
CA ASN A 177 12.55 -50.54 -15.66
C ASN A 177 11.10 -51.05 -15.62
N ARG A 178 10.21 -50.50 -16.46
CA ARG A 178 8.81 -50.89 -16.60
C ARG A 178 8.03 -50.80 -15.28
N LEU A 179 8.29 -49.75 -14.51
CA LEU A 179 7.58 -49.48 -13.26
C LEU A 179 6.19 -48.92 -13.57
N SER A 180 5.19 -49.31 -12.78
CA SER A 180 3.86 -48.68 -12.82
C SER A 180 3.95 -47.24 -12.33
N MET A 181 2.98 -46.40 -12.72
CA MET A 181 2.95 -44.99 -12.36
C MET A 181 3.14 -44.76 -10.85
N ARG A 182 2.36 -45.48 -10.01
CA ARG A 182 2.46 -45.36 -8.56
C ARG A 182 3.81 -45.81 -8.01
N ARG A 183 4.41 -46.88 -8.53
CA ARG A 183 5.75 -47.32 -8.12
C ARG A 183 6.82 -46.31 -8.51
N GLU A 184 6.70 -45.69 -9.68
CA GLU A 184 7.64 -44.68 -10.13
C GLU A 184 7.53 -43.39 -9.32
N ALA A 185 6.31 -42.89 -9.08
CA ALA A 185 6.08 -41.72 -8.23
C ALA A 185 6.58 -41.96 -6.79
N GLN A 186 6.43 -43.18 -6.26
CA GLN A 186 6.96 -43.54 -4.95
C GLN A 186 8.49 -43.43 -4.87
N ARG A 187 9.23 -43.67 -5.97
CA ARG A 187 10.69 -43.48 -5.99
C ARG A 187 11.10 -42.02 -5.81
N ILE A 188 10.28 -41.07 -6.24
CA ILE A 188 10.54 -39.65 -5.97
C ILE A 188 10.56 -39.42 -4.45
N ILE A 189 9.59 -40.00 -3.74
CA ILE A 189 9.45 -39.91 -2.28
C ILE A 189 10.57 -40.64 -1.55
N ASP A 190 10.84 -41.89 -1.93
CA ASP A 190 11.72 -42.77 -1.16
C ASP A 190 13.21 -42.57 -1.47
N LEU A 191 13.53 -42.09 -2.69
CA LEU A 191 14.90 -41.96 -3.17
C LEU A 191 15.30 -40.52 -3.46
N HIS A 192 14.54 -39.81 -4.30
CA HIS A 192 14.97 -38.49 -4.75
C HIS A 192 14.90 -37.43 -3.65
N LEU A 193 13.76 -37.27 -2.99
CA LEU A 193 13.56 -36.21 -1.98
C LEU A 193 14.53 -36.33 -0.78
N PRO A 194 14.78 -37.52 -0.19
CA PRO A 194 15.76 -37.68 0.88
C PRO A 194 17.19 -37.31 0.42
N GLY A 195 17.56 -37.72 -0.79
CA GLY A 195 18.84 -37.37 -1.39
C GLY A 195 19.00 -35.88 -1.67
N ARG A 196 17.95 -35.27 -2.24
CA ARG A 196 17.92 -33.84 -2.55
C ARG A 196 18.03 -32.99 -1.28
N ARG A 197 17.37 -33.39 -0.20
CA ARG A 197 17.53 -32.78 1.13
C ARG A 197 18.98 -32.85 1.59
N ARG A 198 19.59 -34.04 1.57
CA ARG A 198 20.99 -34.22 1.97
C ARG A 198 21.92 -33.32 1.17
N PHE A 199 21.74 -33.28 -0.15
CA PHE A 199 22.52 -32.43 -1.04
C PHE A 199 22.38 -30.94 -0.67
N LEU A 200 21.16 -30.41 -0.60
CA LEU A 200 20.93 -28.98 -0.38
C LEU A 200 21.26 -28.52 1.05
N PHE A 201 20.99 -29.34 2.08
CA PHE A 201 21.21 -28.96 3.48
C PHE A 201 22.61 -29.29 4.01
N GLU A 202 23.25 -30.37 3.54
CA GLU A 202 24.46 -30.91 4.18
C GLU A 202 25.71 -30.82 3.29
N GLN A 203 25.58 -30.72 1.96
CA GLN A 203 26.72 -30.81 1.04
C GLN A 203 27.20 -29.46 0.49
N SER A 204 26.63 -28.34 0.97
CA SER A 204 27.05 -26.98 0.61
C SER A 204 27.17 -26.72 -0.91
N PRO A 205 26.13 -27.00 -1.71
CA PRO A 205 26.18 -26.79 -3.15
C PRO A 205 26.31 -25.30 -3.50
N ARG A 206 26.87 -25.02 -4.68
CA ARG A 206 27.26 -23.68 -5.11
C ARG A 206 26.43 -23.19 -6.29
N LEU A 207 26.03 -21.92 -6.23
CA LEU A 207 25.63 -21.14 -7.39
C LEU A 207 26.73 -20.11 -7.67
N GLY A 208 27.49 -20.35 -8.74
CA GLY A 208 28.69 -19.58 -9.03
C GLY A 208 29.72 -19.74 -7.89
N ARG A 209 30.03 -18.64 -7.20
CA ARG A 209 31.01 -18.64 -6.09
C ARG A 209 30.37 -18.81 -4.71
N SER A 210 29.05 -18.68 -4.62
CA SER A 210 28.31 -18.59 -3.36
C SER A 210 27.62 -19.90 -3.00
N THR A 211 27.46 -20.17 -1.71
CA THR A 211 26.75 -21.34 -1.17
C THR A 211 25.45 -20.92 -0.51
N ILE A 212 24.54 -21.89 -0.31
CA ILE A 212 23.28 -21.66 0.41
C ILE A 212 23.58 -21.15 1.83
N PRO A 213 22.96 -20.03 2.28
CA PRO A 213 23.19 -19.50 3.62
C PRO A 213 22.46 -20.33 4.69
N ALA A 214 22.75 -20.04 5.97
CA ALA A 214 21.92 -20.50 7.09
C ALA A 214 20.50 -19.92 7.00
N SER A 215 19.54 -20.52 7.73
CA SER A 215 18.18 -19.98 7.86
C SER A 215 18.20 -18.51 8.23
N GLN A 216 17.24 -17.75 7.69
CA GLN A 216 17.09 -16.33 8.05
C GLN A 216 16.76 -16.23 9.55
N PRO A 217 17.45 -15.39 10.32
CA PRO A 217 17.11 -15.18 11.72
C PRO A 217 15.67 -14.68 11.85
N ALA A 218 14.91 -15.23 12.81
CA ALA A 218 13.47 -14.96 12.92
C ALA A 218 13.13 -13.47 13.08
N LEU A 219 13.98 -12.69 13.76
CA LEU A 219 13.77 -11.25 13.98
C LEU A 219 14.48 -10.36 12.96
N ALA A 220 15.17 -10.93 11.96
CA ALA A 220 15.85 -10.14 10.94
C ALA A 220 14.81 -9.41 10.06
N ALA A 221 14.89 -8.08 10.06
CA ALA A 221 14.06 -7.19 9.27
C ALA A 221 14.94 -6.08 8.68
N PRO A 222 14.51 -5.44 7.57
CA PRO A 222 15.16 -4.24 7.07
C PRO A 222 14.92 -3.06 8.03
N SER A 223 15.42 -1.88 7.70
CA SER A 223 15.05 -0.60 8.29
C SER A 223 14.34 0.26 7.24
N PHE A 224 13.51 1.23 7.66
CA PHE A 224 13.03 2.26 6.75
C PHE A 224 14.18 3.24 6.43
N GLY A 225 14.37 3.53 5.16
CA GLY A 225 15.33 4.54 4.69
C GLY A 225 14.64 5.83 4.26
N PRO A 226 15.34 6.70 3.50
CA PRO A 226 14.75 7.90 2.94
C PRO A 226 13.52 7.61 2.08
N LEU A 227 12.55 8.51 2.14
CA LEU A 227 11.34 8.52 1.32
C LEU A 227 11.14 9.91 0.71
N GLU A 228 10.36 9.99 -0.35
CA GLU A 228 9.91 11.22 -0.98
C GLU A 228 8.41 11.10 -1.25
N PHE A 229 7.64 11.93 -0.56
CA PHE A 229 6.18 12.03 -0.71
C PHE A 229 5.76 13.22 -1.59
N ASN A 230 6.66 14.15 -1.93
CA ASN A 230 6.38 15.28 -2.82
C ASN A 230 7.41 15.30 -3.96
N PRO A 231 7.22 14.52 -5.04
CA PRO A 231 8.16 14.51 -6.15
C PRO A 231 8.34 15.90 -6.75
N ALA A 232 9.59 16.29 -7.02
CA ALA A 232 9.90 17.61 -7.60
C ALA A 232 9.27 17.86 -8.99
N SER A 233 8.76 16.81 -9.65
CA SER A 233 8.02 16.89 -10.91
C SER A 233 6.56 17.30 -10.75
N GLY A 234 5.99 17.15 -9.54
CA GLY A 234 4.54 17.22 -9.30
C GLY A 234 3.77 15.97 -9.75
N ASP A 235 4.46 14.92 -10.24
CA ASP A 235 3.83 13.64 -10.56
C ASP A 235 3.96 12.69 -9.36
N GLN A 236 2.87 12.55 -8.61
CA GLN A 236 2.81 11.68 -7.45
C GLN A 236 3.14 10.21 -7.76
N THR A 237 3.05 9.78 -9.01
CA THR A 237 3.40 8.39 -9.37
C THR A 237 4.90 8.15 -9.40
N GLU A 238 5.71 9.20 -9.27
CA GLU A 238 7.16 9.15 -9.08
C GLU A 238 7.59 9.07 -7.61
N GLU A 239 6.66 9.21 -6.65
CA GLU A 239 6.97 9.14 -5.22
C GLU A 239 7.59 7.78 -4.85
N TYR A 240 8.30 7.72 -3.73
CA TYR A 240 8.88 6.48 -3.27
C TYR A 240 9.15 6.43 -1.77
N LEU A 241 9.29 5.22 -1.26
CA LEU A 241 9.90 4.93 0.04
C LEU A 241 10.94 3.82 -0.10
N THR A 242 11.81 3.68 0.89
CA THR A 242 12.88 2.68 0.84
C THR A 242 12.90 1.76 2.05
N LEU A 243 13.25 0.49 1.79
CA LEU A 243 13.63 -0.48 2.79
C LEU A 243 15.11 -0.80 2.64
N LYS A 244 15.89 -0.56 3.68
CA LYS A 244 17.33 -0.80 3.70
C LYS A 244 17.64 -2.08 4.44
N ASN A 245 18.39 -2.97 3.80
CA ASN A 245 18.95 -4.13 4.46
C ASN A 245 20.32 -3.77 5.04
N ASP A 246 20.38 -3.49 6.34
CA ASP A 246 21.63 -3.20 7.06
C ASP A 246 22.39 -4.47 7.49
N HIS A 247 21.87 -5.66 7.20
CA HIS A 247 22.50 -6.92 7.59
C HIS A 247 23.58 -7.33 6.59
N PRO A 248 24.62 -8.08 7.03
CA PRO A 248 25.66 -8.62 6.15
C PRO A 248 25.19 -9.85 5.35
N PHE A 249 23.88 -10.10 5.28
CA PHE A 249 23.27 -11.19 4.53
C PHE A 249 22.02 -10.71 3.82
N ALA A 250 21.65 -11.35 2.70
CA ALA A 250 20.44 -11.01 1.98
C ALA A 250 19.18 -11.34 2.81
N LEU A 251 18.14 -10.51 2.74
CA LEU A 251 16.86 -10.66 3.44
C LEU A 251 15.73 -11.06 2.49
N ASP A 252 15.07 -12.18 2.75
CA ASP A 252 13.86 -12.58 2.03
C ASP A 252 12.61 -11.94 2.69
N LEU A 253 11.92 -11.11 1.91
CA LEU A 253 10.64 -10.47 2.28
C LEU A 253 9.45 -11.11 1.56
N SER A 254 9.62 -12.28 0.96
CA SER A 254 8.53 -12.99 0.28
C SER A 254 7.30 -13.16 1.17
N GLY A 255 6.17 -12.60 0.73
CA GLY A 255 4.88 -12.65 1.43
C GLY A 255 4.71 -11.62 2.55
N TRP A 256 5.72 -10.80 2.84
CA TRP A 256 5.58 -9.69 3.78
C TRP A 256 4.61 -8.64 3.21
N ARG A 257 4.14 -7.73 4.07
CA ARG A 257 3.19 -6.67 3.71
C ARG A 257 3.63 -5.34 4.29
N LEU A 258 3.51 -4.29 3.48
CA LEU A 258 3.53 -2.90 3.93
C LEU A 258 2.08 -2.44 4.09
N SER A 259 1.76 -1.78 5.20
CA SER A 259 0.45 -1.16 5.47
C SER A 259 0.60 0.18 6.19
N GLY A 260 -0.52 0.86 6.47
CA GLY A 260 -0.54 2.23 6.97
C GLY A 260 -0.84 3.20 5.84
N GLY A 261 -0.01 4.24 5.66
CA GLY A 261 -0.18 5.26 4.61
C GLY A 261 -0.24 4.69 3.18
N VAL A 262 0.57 3.66 2.91
CA VAL A 262 0.52 2.90 1.65
C VAL A 262 0.39 1.40 1.90
N ARG A 263 -0.08 0.66 0.89
CA ARG A 263 -0.27 -0.80 0.97
C ARG A 263 0.50 -1.51 -0.12
N HIS A 264 1.35 -2.47 0.27
CA HIS A 264 2.09 -3.30 -0.68
C HIS A 264 2.18 -4.74 -0.20
N ALA A 265 2.09 -5.70 -1.12
CA ALA A 265 2.36 -7.11 -0.84
C ALA A 265 3.62 -7.54 -1.58
N PHE A 266 4.65 -7.95 -0.83
CA PHE A 266 5.91 -8.37 -1.41
C PHE A 266 5.76 -9.75 -2.06
N ARG A 267 5.96 -9.80 -3.37
CA ARG A 267 5.83 -11.04 -4.16
C ARG A 267 6.89 -12.06 -3.74
N PRO A 268 6.60 -13.38 -3.84
CA PRO A 268 7.62 -14.41 -3.68
C PRO A 268 8.87 -14.14 -4.54
N GLY A 269 10.04 -14.29 -3.95
CA GLY A 269 11.33 -13.94 -4.56
C GLY A 269 11.80 -12.51 -4.32
N THR A 270 11.04 -11.70 -3.56
CA THR A 270 11.53 -10.40 -3.09
C THR A 270 12.63 -10.60 -2.06
N VAL A 271 13.88 -10.44 -2.51
CA VAL A 271 15.05 -10.58 -1.65
C VAL A 271 15.93 -9.34 -1.77
N ILE A 272 16.16 -8.64 -0.66
CA ILE A 272 17.08 -7.50 -0.62
C ILE A 272 18.49 -8.04 -0.37
N PRO A 273 19.48 -7.83 -1.26
CA PRO A 273 20.86 -8.23 -0.99
C PRO A 273 21.42 -7.59 0.29
N ALA A 274 22.53 -8.11 0.80
CA ALA A 274 23.21 -7.52 1.95
C ALA A 274 23.57 -6.05 1.68
N GLU A 275 23.45 -5.19 2.69
CA GLU A 275 23.87 -3.78 2.63
C GLU A 275 23.27 -3.01 1.44
N SER A 276 22.06 -3.37 1.03
CA SER A 276 21.39 -2.85 -0.18
C SER A 276 20.01 -2.26 0.13
N ILE A 277 19.46 -1.51 -0.82
CA ILE A 277 18.20 -0.79 -0.67
C ILE A 277 17.18 -1.31 -1.69
N LEU A 278 15.96 -1.56 -1.22
CA LEU A 278 14.76 -1.75 -2.03
C LEU A 278 13.97 -0.45 -2.08
N TYR A 279 13.67 0.02 -3.27
CA TYR A 279 12.80 1.16 -3.56
C TYR A 279 11.40 0.63 -3.84
N LEU A 280 10.41 1.30 -3.25
CA LEU A 280 8.99 1.03 -3.44
C LEU A 280 8.35 2.30 -3.98
N THR A 281 7.56 2.18 -5.04
CA THR A 281 6.93 3.30 -5.74
C THR A 281 5.52 2.91 -6.23
N PRO A 282 4.57 3.84 -6.43
CA PRO A 282 3.28 3.50 -7.01
C PRO A 282 3.45 2.96 -8.43
N ARG A 283 4.39 3.52 -9.21
CA ARG A 283 4.58 3.17 -10.61
C ARG A 283 6.06 3.09 -11.01
N VAL A 284 6.54 1.86 -11.22
CA VAL A 284 7.94 1.57 -11.56
C VAL A 284 8.42 2.32 -12.81
N SER A 285 7.59 2.40 -13.85
CA SER A 285 7.94 3.08 -15.10
C SER A 285 8.09 4.59 -14.95
N ALA A 286 7.25 5.24 -14.12
CA ALA A 286 7.37 6.66 -13.78
C ALA A 286 8.63 6.91 -12.95
N PHE A 287 8.83 6.14 -11.86
CA PHE A 287 10.03 6.21 -11.04
C PHE A 287 11.32 6.08 -11.86
N ARG A 288 11.40 5.09 -12.76
CA ARG A 288 12.60 4.93 -13.62
C ARG A 288 12.80 6.09 -14.60
N SER A 289 11.74 6.80 -14.96
CA SER A 289 11.76 7.92 -15.90
C SER A 289 12.00 9.28 -15.24
N ARG A 290 12.11 9.32 -13.91
CA ARG A 290 12.37 10.53 -13.12
C ARG A 290 13.54 11.34 -13.69
N ARG A 291 13.36 12.66 -13.66
CA ARG A 291 14.40 13.61 -14.12
C ARG A 291 15.59 13.66 -13.17
N GLN A 292 15.35 13.48 -11.88
CA GLN A 292 16.35 13.54 -10.81
C GLN A 292 16.50 12.16 -10.16
N SER A 293 17.68 11.88 -9.63
CA SER A 293 17.92 10.67 -8.83
C SER A 293 17.01 10.66 -7.59
N PRO A 294 16.58 9.49 -7.09
CA PRO A 294 16.84 8.17 -7.68
C PRO A 294 16.02 7.91 -8.96
N ARG A 295 16.61 7.24 -9.96
CA ARG A 295 15.98 6.95 -11.27
C ARG A 295 16.57 5.69 -11.94
N GLY A 296 16.05 5.35 -13.12
CA GLY A 296 16.58 4.25 -13.93
C GLY A 296 18.04 4.45 -14.33
N GLY A 297 18.77 3.35 -14.52
CA GLY A 297 20.20 3.33 -14.88
C GLY A 297 21.16 3.41 -13.68
N GLU A 298 20.62 3.50 -12.45
CA GLU A 298 21.40 3.69 -11.23
C GLU A 298 21.60 2.41 -10.41
N SER A 299 21.22 1.24 -10.95
CA SER A 299 21.34 -0.08 -10.29
C SER A 299 20.43 -0.22 -9.06
N LEU A 300 19.24 0.36 -9.13
CA LEU A 300 18.29 0.38 -8.01
C LEU A 300 17.41 -0.86 -8.04
N PHE A 301 17.27 -1.55 -6.90
CA PHE A 301 16.23 -2.56 -6.78
C PHE A 301 14.89 -1.86 -6.60
N VAL A 302 14.07 -1.83 -7.64
CA VAL A 302 12.74 -1.19 -7.60
C VAL A 302 11.67 -2.26 -7.61
N GLN A 303 10.69 -2.13 -6.73
CA GLN A 303 9.37 -2.72 -6.88
C GLN A 303 8.33 -1.60 -6.89
N GLY A 304 7.21 -1.84 -7.55
CA GLY A 304 6.12 -0.89 -7.47
C GLY A 304 4.75 -1.51 -7.45
N ASN A 305 3.75 -0.72 -7.81
CA ASN A 305 2.32 -1.02 -7.67
C ASN A 305 1.87 -1.12 -6.21
N TYR A 306 2.52 -0.39 -5.29
CA TYR A 306 1.86 -0.18 -4.01
C TYR A 306 0.61 0.68 -4.22
N GLN A 307 -0.38 0.49 -3.36
CA GLN A 307 -1.65 1.21 -3.38
C GLN A 307 -1.64 2.32 -2.33
N GLY A 308 -2.40 3.38 -2.60
CA GLY A 308 -2.38 4.60 -1.80
C GLY A 308 -1.31 5.57 -2.30
N GLN A 309 -1.04 6.59 -1.50
CA GLN A 309 -0.03 7.60 -1.73
C GLN A 309 0.51 8.04 -0.36
N LEU A 310 1.79 8.38 -0.28
CA LEU A 310 2.36 8.93 0.95
C LEU A 310 1.78 10.33 1.16
N ASP A 311 1.03 10.53 2.23
CA ASP A 311 0.37 11.82 2.49
C ASP A 311 1.39 12.86 2.99
N ALA A 312 1.41 14.05 2.38
CA ALA A 312 2.28 15.14 2.80
C ALA A 312 1.93 15.69 4.19
N ARG A 313 0.83 15.29 4.84
CA ARG A 313 0.57 15.55 6.27
C ARG A 313 1.37 14.63 7.21
N GLY A 314 2.00 13.58 6.69
CA GLY A 314 2.73 12.57 7.46
C GLY A 314 1.84 11.43 7.93
N GLU A 315 2.37 10.21 7.88
CA GLU A 315 1.62 8.99 8.20
C GLU A 315 2.52 7.94 8.85
N THR A 316 1.89 6.89 9.40
CA THR A 316 2.58 5.70 9.91
C THR A 316 2.61 4.61 8.85
N LEU A 317 3.77 3.96 8.71
CA LEU A 317 4.03 2.79 7.87
C LEU A 317 4.35 1.59 8.76
N LEU A 318 3.77 0.44 8.42
CA LEU A 318 3.94 -0.82 9.14
C LEU A 318 4.47 -1.89 8.20
N LEU A 319 5.50 -2.61 8.62
CA LEU A 319 6.03 -3.76 7.90
C LEU A 319 5.72 -5.04 8.68
N THR A 320 4.93 -5.93 8.07
CA THR A 320 4.39 -7.13 8.72
C THR A 320 4.79 -8.39 7.94
N SER A 321 5.25 -9.43 8.64
CA SER A 321 5.60 -10.73 8.04
C SER A 321 4.35 -11.61 7.79
N PRO A 322 4.46 -12.71 7.02
CA PRO A 322 3.32 -13.58 6.69
C PRO A 322 2.61 -14.24 7.89
N ASP A 323 3.29 -14.32 9.04
CA ASP A 323 2.75 -14.80 10.32
C ASP A 323 2.10 -13.67 11.14
N ASP A 324 1.74 -12.56 10.48
CA ASP A 324 1.07 -11.37 11.02
C ASP A 324 1.84 -10.65 12.14
N ARG A 325 3.16 -10.91 12.27
CA ARG A 325 4.02 -10.18 13.19
C ARG A 325 4.46 -8.85 12.58
N VAL A 326 4.21 -7.76 13.29
CA VAL A 326 4.76 -6.43 12.96
C VAL A 326 6.24 -6.40 13.31
N HIS A 327 7.07 -6.15 12.31
CA HIS A 327 8.53 -6.05 12.45
C HIS A 327 9.00 -4.61 12.62
N LEU A 328 8.36 -3.67 11.92
CA LEU A 328 8.73 -2.26 11.91
C LEU A 328 7.48 -1.40 11.93
N GLU A 329 7.59 -0.27 12.61
CA GLU A 329 6.68 0.85 12.57
C GLU A 329 7.51 2.11 12.32
N HIS A 330 7.07 2.93 11.38
CA HIS A 330 7.74 4.19 11.05
C HIS A 330 6.71 5.27 10.75
N THR A 331 6.68 6.29 11.58
CA THR A 331 5.94 7.53 11.32
C THR A 331 6.91 8.54 10.72
N PHE A 332 6.58 9.05 9.54
CA PHE A 332 7.35 10.13 8.92
C PHE A 332 6.64 11.47 9.13
N GLU A 333 7.44 12.51 9.38
CA GLU A 333 6.92 13.87 9.40
C GLU A 333 6.67 14.32 7.96
N GLY A 334 5.45 14.78 7.71
CA GLY A 334 5.06 15.36 6.43
C GLY A 334 5.46 16.84 6.30
N GLN A 335 5.30 17.38 5.09
CA GLN A 335 5.35 18.81 4.80
C GLN A 335 4.06 19.20 4.09
N PRO A 336 2.95 19.39 4.84
CA PRO A 336 1.64 19.58 4.23
C PRO A 336 1.58 20.89 3.47
N THR A 337 0.90 20.88 2.33
CA THR A 337 0.80 22.07 1.49
C THR A 337 -0.11 23.11 2.12
N PRO A 338 0.02 24.41 1.78
CA PRO A 338 -0.92 25.43 2.25
C PRO A 338 -2.38 25.09 1.94
N ALA A 339 -2.63 24.41 0.82
CA ALA A 339 -3.96 23.95 0.44
C ALA A 339 -4.47 22.82 1.37
N GLN A 340 -3.64 21.82 1.68
CA GLN A 340 -4.00 20.78 2.67
C GLN A 340 -4.32 21.37 4.04
N LEU A 341 -3.56 22.39 4.47
CA LEU A 341 -3.77 23.05 5.75
C LEU A 341 -5.03 23.94 5.76
N GLY A 342 -5.32 24.63 4.66
CA GLY A 342 -6.27 25.74 4.64
C GLY A 342 -7.54 25.52 3.84
N LEU A 343 -7.55 24.80 2.72
CA LEU A 343 -8.73 24.75 1.85
C LEU A 343 -9.73 23.70 2.35
N ARG A 344 -11.01 24.06 2.43
CA ARG A 344 -12.11 23.17 2.86
C ARG A 344 -13.26 23.24 1.86
N ILE A 345 -13.91 22.10 1.62
CA ILE A 345 -15.25 22.07 1.01
C ILE A 345 -16.23 22.43 2.11
N THR A 346 -16.92 23.55 2.02
CA THR A 346 -17.76 24.07 3.11
C THR A 346 -19.24 23.94 2.86
N GLU A 347 -19.64 23.75 1.61
CA GLU A 347 -21.05 23.57 1.27
C GLU A 347 -21.19 22.66 0.05
N ILE A 348 -22.15 21.74 0.12
CA ILE A 348 -22.51 20.81 -0.95
C ILE A 348 -24.01 20.93 -1.18
N PHE A 349 -24.40 21.53 -2.30
CA PHE A 349 -25.80 21.66 -2.69
C PHE A 349 -26.15 20.61 -3.75
N TYR A 350 -26.14 19.34 -3.34
CA TYR A 350 -26.16 18.18 -4.25
C TYR A 350 -27.54 17.84 -4.81
N HIS A 351 -28.63 18.09 -4.09
CA HIS A 351 -29.99 17.89 -4.59
C HIS A 351 -30.86 19.15 -4.39
N PRO A 352 -30.65 20.20 -5.20
CA PRO A 352 -31.40 21.44 -5.08
C PRO A 352 -32.89 21.24 -5.38
N ASN A 353 -33.74 21.93 -4.63
CA ASN A 353 -35.14 22.07 -5.04
C ASN A 353 -35.21 22.89 -6.35
N PRO A 354 -35.99 22.45 -7.35
CA PRO A 354 -36.15 23.20 -8.58
C PRO A 354 -36.92 24.50 -8.31
N GLN A 355 -36.53 25.57 -9.01
CA GLN A 355 -37.20 26.88 -8.93
C GLN A 355 -37.36 27.50 -10.32
N PRO A 356 -38.41 28.32 -10.56
CA PRO A 356 -38.55 29.05 -11.81
C PRO A 356 -37.30 29.90 -12.15
N PRO A 357 -36.89 29.98 -13.42
CA PRO A 357 -37.57 29.42 -14.60
C PRO A 357 -37.27 27.93 -14.85
N LEU A 358 -36.37 27.31 -14.09
CA LEU A 358 -35.88 25.94 -14.28
C LEU A 358 -36.60 24.94 -13.36
N SER A 359 -37.94 24.91 -13.44
CA SER A 359 -38.79 24.13 -12.54
C SER A 359 -38.68 22.60 -12.66
N ASP A 360 -38.01 22.09 -13.70
CA ASP A 360 -37.76 20.66 -13.92
C ASP A 360 -36.26 20.33 -13.99
N GLN A 361 -35.37 21.27 -13.62
CA GLN A 361 -33.91 21.11 -13.72
C GLN A 361 -33.22 21.51 -12.40
N GLY A 362 -33.53 20.76 -11.32
CA GLY A 362 -32.92 20.99 -10.00
C GLY A 362 -31.39 20.93 -10.03
N GLU A 363 -30.84 19.95 -10.75
CA GLU A 363 -29.39 19.74 -10.94
C GLU A 363 -28.67 20.98 -11.52
N ALA A 364 -29.36 21.83 -12.28
CA ALA A 364 -28.77 23.06 -12.81
C ALA A 364 -28.35 24.05 -11.71
N PHE A 365 -28.90 23.91 -10.51
CA PHE A 365 -28.57 24.76 -9.35
C PHE A 365 -27.50 24.15 -8.43
N GLU A 366 -26.94 22.99 -8.76
CA GLU A 366 -25.90 22.35 -7.94
C GLU A 366 -24.64 23.21 -7.86
N TYR A 367 -24.03 23.22 -6.68
CA TYR A 367 -22.73 23.83 -6.46
C TYR A 367 -21.96 23.18 -5.31
N LEU A 368 -20.65 23.40 -5.34
CA LEU A 368 -19.73 23.18 -4.22
C LEU A 368 -19.13 24.52 -3.79
N GLU A 369 -19.08 24.79 -2.50
CA GLU A 369 -18.34 25.92 -1.94
C GLU A 369 -16.98 25.47 -1.41
N LEU A 370 -15.95 26.26 -1.71
CA LEU A 370 -14.62 26.15 -1.11
C LEU A 370 -14.32 27.39 -0.26
N THR A 371 -13.94 27.20 0.99
CA THR A 371 -13.48 28.28 1.89
C THR A 371 -12.05 28.07 2.31
N HIS A 372 -11.30 29.17 2.37
CA HIS A 372 -9.93 29.18 2.89
C HIS A 372 -9.89 29.39 4.42
N ALA A 373 -9.63 28.32 5.16
CA ALA A 373 -9.45 28.28 6.62
C ALA A 373 -8.03 28.60 7.11
N GLY A 374 -7.06 28.76 6.20
CA GLY A 374 -5.67 29.02 6.57
C GLY A 374 -5.42 30.49 6.94
N ILE A 375 -4.19 30.81 7.33
CA ILE A 375 -3.81 32.13 7.88
C ILE A 375 -3.14 33.08 6.89
N SER A 376 -2.82 32.61 5.68
CA SER A 376 -2.12 33.36 4.63
C SER A 376 -2.82 33.16 3.31
N THR A 377 -2.86 34.17 2.44
CA THR A 377 -3.48 34.08 1.11
C THR A 377 -3.15 32.76 0.40
N LEU A 378 -4.17 32.08 -0.12
CA LEU A 378 -4.04 30.80 -0.81
C LEU A 378 -4.34 30.97 -2.29
N GLU A 379 -3.40 30.59 -3.15
CA GLU A 379 -3.63 30.51 -4.59
C GLU A 379 -4.30 29.18 -4.94
N LEU A 380 -5.26 29.21 -5.87
CA LEU A 380 -6.03 28.02 -6.25
C LEU A 380 -5.53 27.35 -7.54
N ARG A 381 -4.49 27.86 -8.18
CA ARG A 381 -3.94 27.33 -9.44
C ARG A 381 -3.69 25.81 -9.34
N GLY A 382 -4.10 25.06 -10.36
CA GLY A 382 -3.86 23.61 -10.47
C GLY A 382 -4.59 22.73 -9.46
N ILE A 383 -5.33 23.30 -8.51
CA ILE A 383 -6.24 22.56 -7.63
C ILE A 383 -7.36 21.98 -8.50
N ARG A 384 -7.77 20.74 -8.21
CA ARG A 384 -8.76 20.05 -9.05
C ARG A 384 -9.56 19.01 -8.27
N PHE A 385 -10.76 18.75 -8.74
CA PHE A 385 -11.51 17.56 -8.36
C PHE A 385 -11.07 16.38 -9.23
N THR A 386 -10.72 15.26 -8.58
CA THR A 386 -10.36 14.00 -9.26
C THR A 386 -11.38 12.88 -9.01
N ARG A 387 -12.41 13.17 -8.20
CA ARG A 387 -13.57 12.31 -8.01
C ARG A 387 -14.82 13.15 -7.73
N GLY A 388 -15.94 12.66 -8.26
CA GLY A 388 -17.28 13.23 -8.16
C GLY A 388 -17.60 14.08 -9.38
N ILE A 389 -17.15 15.33 -9.37
CA ILE A 389 -17.27 16.26 -10.51
C ILE A 389 -15.96 16.37 -11.30
N ASP A 390 -16.04 16.82 -12.55
CA ASP A 390 -14.88 17.21 -13.36
C ASP A 390 -14.71 18.73 -13.32
N PHE A 391 -13.68 19.19 -12.58
CA PHE A 391 -13.33 20.59 -12.46
C PHE A 391 -11.85 20.76 -12.10
N ALA A 392 -11.18 21.71 -12.75
CA ALA A 392 -9.83 22.14 -12.41
C ALA A 392 -9.72 23.66 -12.47
N PHE A 393 -9.08 24.25 -11.47
CA PHE A 393 -8.61 25.62 -11.56
C PHE A 393 -7.49 25.69 -12.59
N ALA A 394 -7.64 26.55 -13.60
CA ALA A 394 -6.66 26.70 -14.67
C ALA A 394 -5.24 26.98 -14.12
N ASP A 395 -4.21 26.47 -14.80
CA ASP A 395 -2.81 26.64 -14.40
C ASP A 395 -2.36 28.11 -14.37
N ASP A 396 -3.01 28.95 -15.18
CA ASP A 396 -2.82 30.39 -15.26
C ASP A 396 -3.87 31.20 -14.48
N SER A 397 -4.70 30.53 -13.67
CA SER A 397 -5.73 31.17 -12.86
C SER A 397 -5.11 32.20 -11.92
N PRO A 398 -5.57 33.47 -11.96
CA PRO A 398 -5.12 34.50 -11.03
C PRO A 398 -5.84 34.42 -9.67
N LEU A 399 -6.75 33.46 -9.48
CA LEU A 399 -7.64 33.42 -8.33
C LEU A 399 -6.90 33.01 -7.06
N SER A 400 -7.02 33.85 -6.04
CA SER A 400 -6.50 33.63 -4.69
C SER A 400 -7.55 33.97 -3.64
N LEU A 401 -7.60 33.19 -2.56
CA LEU A 401 -8.49 33.41 -1.42
C LEU A 401 -7.73 34.01 -0.25
N GLN A 402 -8.28 35.07 0.33
CA GLN A 402 -7.89 35.54 1.66
C GLN A 402 -8.47 34.61 2.73
N THR A 403 -7.94 34.69 3.96
CA THR A 403 -8.49 33.92 5.09
C THR A 403 -9.97 34.19 5.28
N GLY A 404 -10.77 33.13 5.37
CA GLY A 404 -12.23 33.16 5.51
C GLY A 404 -12.99 33.46 4.22
N GLN A 405 -12.31 33.70 3.10
CA GLN A 405 -12.98 33.96 1.82
C GLN A 405 -13.46 32.64 1.20
N SER A 406 -14.67 32.67 0.64
CA SER A 406 -15.28 31.56 -0.10
C SER A 406 -15.31 31.81 -1.61
N VAL A 407 -15.36 30.71 -2.36
CA VAL A 407 -15.67 30.69 -3.79
C VAL A 407 -16.57 29.49 -4.09
N VAL A 408 -17.43 29.59 -5.10
CA VAL A 408 -18.29 28.48 -5.51
C VAL A 408 -17.90 27.94 -6.88
N ILE A 409 -18.07 26.63 -7.07
CA ILE A 409 -17.97 25.96 -8.36
C ILE A 409 -19.36 25.42 -8.66
N VAL A 410 -19.90 25.76 -9.83
CA VAL A 410 -21.34 25.63 -10.11
C VAL A 410 -21.59 24.72 -11.29
N ARG A 411 -22.76 24.08 -11.35
CA ARG A 411 -23.15 23.27 -12.51
C ARG A 411 -23.53 24.10 -13.73
N ASN A 412 -24.20 25.23 -13.48
CA ASN A 412 -24.64 26.15 -14.52
C ASN A 412 -24.59 27.59 -13.98
N GLU A 413 -23.72 28.42 -14.56
CA GLU A 413 -23.51 29.79 -14.10
C GLU A 413 -24.77 30.66 -14.24
N ASP A 414 -25.47 30.59 -15.38
CA ASP A 414 -26.69 31.39 -15.60
C ASP A 414 -27.79 31.00 -14.60
N ALA A 415 -27.97 29.71 -14.34
CA ALA A 415 -28.92 29.19 -13.37
C ALA A 415 -28.56 29.66 -11.95
N PHE A 416 -27.29 29.52 -11.56
CA PHE A 416 -26.80 29.96 -10.26
C PHE A 416 -27.03 31.47 -10.06
N ARG A 417 -26.62 32.29 -11.04
CA ARG A 417 -26.79 33.76 -11.02
C ARG A 417 -28.25 34.17 -10.94
N SER A 418 -29.15 33.43 -11.61
CA SER A 418 -30.59 33.69 -11.56
C SER A 418 -31.19 33.47 -10.17
N ARG A 419 -30.63 32.55 -9.38
CA ARG A 419 -31.10 32.17 -8.04
C ARG A 419 -30.44 32.97 -6.92
N PHE A 420 -29.12 33.16 -7.00
CA PHE A 420 -28.30 33.72 -5.92
C PHE A 420 -27.78 35.14 -6.19
N GLY A 421 -27.98 35.65 -7.41
CA GLY A 421 -27.51 36.98 -7.82
C GLY A 421 -26.03 37.02 -8.19
N ASP A 422 -25.47 38.24 -8.23
CA ASP A 422 -24.16 38.49 -8.85
C ASP A 422 -22.98 38.65 -7.89
N SER A 423 -23.23 38.68 -6.57
CA SER A 423 -22.22 39.01 -5.56
C SER A 423 -21.24 37.88 -5.25
N THR A 424 -21.64 36.62 -5.46
CA THR A 424 -20.82 35.45 -5.15
C THR A 424 -19.72 35.27 -6.19
N ILE A 425 -18.50 34.98 -5.73
CA ILE A 425 -17.37 34.68 -6.62
C ILE A 425 -17.56 33.26 -7.14
N ILE A 426 -17.76 33.13 -8.46
CA ILE A 426 -17.83 31.84 -9.14
C ILE A 426 -16.44 31.52 -9.68
N ALA A 427 -15.86 30.41 -9.21
CA ALA A 427 -14.56 29.90 -9.66
C ALA A 427 -14.62 29.35 -11.09
N GLY A 428 -15.76 28.77 -11.46
CA GLY A 428 -16.03 28.23 -12.78
C GLY A 428 -17.17 27.23 -12.76
N VAL A 429 -17.38 26.58 -13.91
CA VAL A 429 -18.42 25.59 -14.14
C VAL A 429 -17.82 24.20 -14.13
N PHE A 430 -18.43 23.26 -13.41
CA PHE A 430 -18.02 21.85 -13.42
C PHE A 430 -18.85 21.00 -14.39
N ASP A 431 -18.23 19.93 -14.89
CA ASP A 431 -18.88 18.89 -15.68
C ASP A 431 -19.31 17.70 -14.80
N GLY A 432 -20.35 16.99 -15.24
CA GLY A 432 -21.02 15.95 -14.43
C GLY A 432 -22.20 16.50 -13.63
N ALA A 433 -22.69 15.76 -12.64
CA ALA A 433 -23.69 16.18 -11.66
C ALA A 433 -23.36 15.48 -10.35
N LEU A 434 -23.72 16.08 -9.23
CA LEU A 434 -23.57 15.45 -7.93
C LEU A 434 -24.60 14.31 -7.78
N ASP A 435 -24.22 13.20 -7.13
CA ASP A 435 -25.16 12.09 -6.90
C ASP A 435 -26.11 12.44 -5.75
N ASN A 436 -27.41 12.46 -6.04
CA ASN A 436 -28.47 12.69 -5.05
C ASN A 436 -28.46 11.69 -3.90
N GLY A 437 -27.95 10.46 -4.08
CA GLY A 437 -27.80 9.47 -3.01
C GLY A 437 -26.52 9.62 -2.17
N GLY A 438 -25.64 10.56 -2.53
CA GLY A 438 -24.29 10.69 -1.99
C GLY A 438 -23.21 10.02 -2.84
N GLU A 439 -21.99 10.52 -2.72
CA GLU A 439 -20.83 10.06 -3.47
C GLU A 439 -19.52 10.42 -2.79
N SER A 440 -18.40 9.95 -3.33
CA SER A 440 -17.06 10.34 -2.90
C SER A 440 -16.54 11.57 -3.67
N LEU A 441 -16.15 12.60 -2.95
CA LEU A 441 -15.46 13.78 -3.47
C LEU A 441 -13.97 13.71 -3.14
N ARG A 442 -13.13 14.04 -4.14
CA ARG A 442 -11.69 14.17 -3.94
C ARG A 442 -11.17 15.46 -4.54
N LEU A 443 -10.61 16.31 -3.67
CA LEU A 443 -9.96 17.57 -4.02
C LEU A 443 -8.44 17.40 -3.85
N GLU A 444 -7.70 17.59 -4.93
CA GLU A 444 -6.24 17.51 -4.96
C GLU A 444 -5.64 18.88 -5.24
N ASP A 445 -4.44 19.14 -4.70
CA ASP A 445 -3.68 20.33 -5.05
C ASP A 445 -2.89 20.18 -6.36
N ALA A 446 -2.15 21.23 -6.73
CA ALA A 446 -1.35 21.26 -7.95
C ALA A 446 -0.25 20.18 -7.98
N GLY A 447 0.22 19.70 -6.82
CA GLY A 447 1.18 18.61 -6.70
C GLY A 447 0.56 17.21 -6.69
N GLY A 448 -0.78 17.11 -6.69
CA GLY A 448 -1.49 15.84 -6.53
C GLY A 448 -1.64 15.39 -5.08
N GLU A 449 -1.36 16.26 -4.12
CA GLU A 449 -1.62 15.98 -2.71
C GLU A 449 -3.12 16.09 -2.42
N ARG A 450 -3.65 15.13 -1.66
CA ARG A 450 -5.06 15.09 -1.28
C ARG A 450 -5.34 16.19 -0.26
N ILE A 451 -6.10 17.20 -0.65
CA ILE A 451 -6.59 18.26 0.25
C ILE A 451 -7.72 17.67 1.12
N LEU A 452 -8.73 17.10 0.49
CA LEU A 452 -9.85 16.38 1.09
C LEU A 452 -10.23 15.18 0.20
N ASP A 453 -10.58 14.06 0.83
CA ASP A 453 -11.00 12.81 0.17
C ASP A 453 -11.99 12.11 1.11
N PHE A 454 -13.28 12.28 0.86
CA PHE A 454 -14.36 11.77 1.70
C PHE A 454 -15.61 11.51 0.85
N SER A 455 -16.62 10.89 1.45
CA SER A 455 -17.92 10.61 0.85
C SER A 455 -19.01 11.23 1.68
N PHE A 456 -19.95 11.92 1.01
CA PHE A 456 -21.17 12.41 1.65
C PHE A 456 -22.34 11.46 1.39
N SER A 457 -23.41 11.60 2.17
CA SER A 457 -24.63 10.81 2.03
C SER A 457 -25.86 11.64 2.33
N ASP A 458 -26.90 11.45 1.50
CA ASP A 458 -28.25 11.99 1.67
C ASP A 458 -28.89 11.59 3.02
N GLN A 459 -28.53 10.43 3.56
CA GLN A 459 -29.02 9.91 4.83
C GLN A 459 -28.55 10.72 6.05
N TRP A 460 -27.53 11.56 5.91
CA TRP A 460 -27.02 12.36 7.04
C TRP A 460 -28.02 13.41 7.50
N TYR A 461 -28.67 14.09 6.55
CA TYR A 461 -29.61 15.16 6.81
C TYR A 461 -30.69 15.17 5.71
N PRO A 462 -31.86 14.52 5.91
CA PRO A 462 -32.89 14.36 4.88
C PRO A 462 -33.40 15.68 4.26
N THR A 463 -33.37 16.79 4.99
CA THR A 463 -33.76 18.11 4.47
C THR A 463 -32.81 18.63 3.38
N THR A 464 -31.61 18.07 3.28
CA THR A 464 -30.62 18.43 2.24
C THR A 464 -30.85 17.70 0.91
N ASP A 465 -31.81 16.77 0.89
CA ASP A 465 -32.13 15.92 -0.25
C ASP A 465 -33.43 16.41 -0.94
N GLY A 466 -33.33 17.44 -1.78
CA GLY A 466 -34.45 17.92 -2.61
C GLY A 466 -35.41 18.92 -1.94
N GLU A 467 -35.33 19.14 -0.62
CA GLU A 467 -36.13 20.18 0.06
C GLU A 467 -35.50 21.58 -0.06
N GLY A 468 -34.32 21.67 -0.66
CA GLY A 468 -33.65 22.92 -0.97
C GLY A 468 -32.63 23.37 0.06
N PHE A 469 -32.30 22.58 1.08
CA PHE A 469 -31.16 22.85 1.97
C PHE A 469 -29.87 22.22 1.41
N SER A 470 -28.72 22.76 1.76
CA SER A 470 -27.40 22.19 1.42
C SER A 470 -26.79 21.47 2.63
N LEU A 471 -25.81 20.60 2.38
CA LEU A 471 -24.90 20.14 3.43
C LEU A 471 -23.83 21.20 3.65
N THR A 472 -23.80 21.81 4.84
CA THR A 472 -22.81 22.82 5.24
C THR A 472 -21.84 22.22 6.26
N ALA A 473 -20.55 22.48 6.10
CA ALA A 473 -19.54 22.08 7.07
C ALA A 473 -19.81 22.74 8.42
N ARG A 474 -19.63 22.00 9.53
CA ARG A 474 -19.92 22.53 10.87
C ARG A 474 -18.95 23.65 11.26
N THR A 475 -17.67 23.44 10.99
CA THR A 475 -16.55 24.32 11.34
C THR A 475 -15.43 24.15 10.31
N LEU A 476 -14.63 25.20 10.11
CA LEU A 476 -13.42 25.12 9.30
C LEU A 476 -12.30 24.28 9.96
N LYS A 477 -12.45 23.97 11.26
CA LYS A 477 -11.47 23.23 12.07
C LYS A 477 -11.70 21.72 12.08
N THR A 478 -12.68 21.22 11.33
CA THR A 478 -12.93 19.78 11.21
C THR A 478 -11.63 19.07 10.78
N PRO A 479 -11.16 18.07 11.55
CA PRO A 479 -10.01 17.26 11.15
C PRO A 479 -10.20 16.70 9.74
N TRP A 480 -9.16 16.75 8.91
CA TRP A 480 -9.23 16.38 7.50
C TRP A 480 -9.67 14.92 7.26
N ASN A 481 -9.51 14.04 8.26
CA ASN A 481 -9.81 12.61 8.19
C ASN A 481 -11.16 12.22 8.80
N THR A 482 -12.01 13.18 9.18
CA THR A 482 -13.35 12.92 9.76
C THR A 482 -14.49 13.47 8.89
N TRP A 483 -14.20 13.86 7.64
CA TRP A 483 -15.18 14.46 6.74
C TRP A 483 -16.25 13.47 6.24
N ASP A 484 -15.97 12.16 6.32
CA ASP A 484 -16.91 11.06 6.08
C ASP A 484 -17.96 10.86 7.20
N GLU A 485 -17.92 11.67 8.25
CA GLU A 485 -18.84 11.55 9.38
C GLU A 485 -19.93 12.62 9.29
N ALA A 486 -21.20 12.21 9.44
CA ALA A 486 -22.34 13.15 9.47
C ALA A 486 -22.13 14.29 10.50
N GLY A 487 -21.41 14.02 11.59
CA GLY A 487 -21.08 15.00 12.61
C GLY A 487 -20.22 16.18 12.13
N ALA A 488 -19.49 16.03 11.02
CA ALA A 488 -18.73 17.11 10.38
C ALA A 488 -19.63 18.13 9.65
N TRP A 489 -20.90 17.80 9.43
CA TRP A 489 -21.84 18.52 8.59
C TRP A 489 -23.09 18.96 9.36
N VAL A 490 -23.87 19.85 8.77
CA VAL A 490 -25.22 20.25 9.16
C VAL A 490 -26.03 20.57 7.90
N ALA A 491 -27.36 20.60 8.01
CA ALA A 491 -28.16 21.26 6.98
C ALA A 491 -27.96 22.80 7.06
N SER A 492 -28.01 23.49 5.92
CA SER A 492 -28.04 24.96 5.90
C SER A 492 -29.18 25.53 6.72
N ARG A 493 -29.06 26.80 7.15
CA ARG A 493 -30.11 27.46 7.95
C ARG A 493 -31.36 27.78 7.13
N GLU A 494 -31.16 28.10 5.85
CA GLU A 494 -32.22 28.52 4.94
C GLU A 494 -32.19 27.67 3.66
N PRO A 495 -33.35 27.49 3.00
CA PRO A 495 -33.40 26.93 1.66
C PRO A 495 -32.59 27.77 0.65
N GLY A 496 -31.76 27.13 -0.15
CA GLY A 496 -30.80 27.72 -1.08
C GLY A 496 -29.35 27.64 -0.59
N GLY A 497 -29.12 27.36 0.68
CA GLY A 497 -27.78 27.47 1.26
C GLY A 497 -27.36 28.92 1.53
N ASP A 498 -26.06 29.15 1.73
CA ASP A 498 -25.48 30.49 1.93
C ASP A 498 -24.23 30.70 1.06
N PRO A 499 -24.35 30.59 -0.28
CA PRO A 499 -23.19 30.49 -1.15
C PRO A 499 -22.37 31.79 -1.21
N GLY A 500 -21.06 31.65 -1.01
CA GLY A 500 -20.10 32.75 -0.90
C GLY A 500 -19.85 33.20 0.54
N HIS A 501 -20.56 32.63 1.51
CA HIS A 501 -20.51 33.01 2.91
C HIS A 501 -20.51 31.80 3.83
N PHE A 502 -19.32 31.40 4.28
CA PHE A 502 -19.23 30.41 5.35
C PHE A 502 -19.47 31.05 6.72
N SER A 503 -20.44 30.53 7.48
CA SER A 503 -20.59 30.81 8.90
C SER A 503 -20.54 29.52 9.71
N GLU A 504 -19.73 29.49 10.77
CA GLU A 504 -19.69 28.32 11.64
C GLU A 504 -21.08 28.07 12.25
N SER A 505 -21.48 26.80 12.24
CA SER A 505 -22.76 26.40 12.81
C SER A 505 -22.60 26.07 14.29
N ASP A 506 -23.27 26.84 15.16
CA ASP A 506 -23.40 26.55 16.60
C ASP A 506 -24.19 25.26 16.90
N ALA A 507 -24.64 24.54 15.86
CA ALA A 507 -25.51 23.37 15.95
C ALA A 507 -24.83 22.13 16.55
N GLY A 508 -23.53 22.21 16.89
CA GLY A 508 -22.90 21.35 17.90
C GLY A 508 -22.77 22.19 19.15
N GLY A 509 -23.79 22.16 20.02
CA GLY A 509 -24.00 23.19 21.04
C GLY A 509 -22.74 23.63 21.76
N ASP A 510 -22.44 24.92 21.70
CA ASP A 510 -21.91 25.76 22.78
C ASP A 510 -20.83 25.18 23.74
N TRP A 511 -19.91 24.34 23.24
CA TRP A 511 -18.72 23.91 23.98
C TRP A 511 -17.44 24.40 23.30
N ALA A 512 -17.25 25.72 23.22
CA ALA A 512 -15.95 26.28 22.90
C ALA A 512 -15.06 26.24 24.16
N LEU A 513 -14.15 25.27 24.27
CA LEU A 513 -13.10 25.27 25.30
C LEU A 513 -11.85 25.97 24.76
N GLU A 514 -11.54 27.14 25.30
CA GLU A 514 -10.30 27.88 25.04
C GLU A 514 -9.30 27.65 26.18
N ILE A 515 -8.05 27.34 25.82
CA ILE A 515 -6.95 27.15 26.77
C ILE A 515 -5.91 28.23 26.53
N ALA A 516 -5.61 29.03 27.55
CA ALA A 516 -4.59 30.07 27.49
C ALA A 516 -3.68 30.01 28.72
N LEU A 517 -2.36 30.01 28.52
CA LEU A 517 -1.40 30.21 29.61
C LEU A 517 -1.49 31.65 30.11
N LEU A 518 -1.36 31.86 31.43
CA LEU A 518 -1.36 33.21 31.98
C LEU A 518 -0.03 33.91 31.61
N PRO A 519 -0.06 35.08 30.95
CA PRO A 519 1.16 35.75 30.45
C PRO A 519 2.19 36.08 31.53
N SER A 520 1.77 36.18 32.80
CA SER A 520 2.61 36.48 33.95
C SER A 520 3.01 35.25 34.78
N ASP A 521 2.50 34.05 34.46
CA ASP A 521 2.73 32.82 35.20
C ASP A 521 2.49 31.58 34.30
N ASN A 522 3.57 31.03 33.74
CA ASN A 522 3.52 29.87 32.85
C ASN A 522 3.18 28.56 33.56
N HIS A 523 3.06 28.54 34.90
CA HIS A 523 2.59 27.38 35.65
C HIS A 523 1.08 27.35 35.82
N ARG A 524 0.37 28.34 35.25
CA ARG A 524 -1.09 28.45 35.37
C ARG A 524 -1.76 28.62 34.01
N ALA A 525 -2.82 27.88 33.78
CA ALA A 525 -3.64 27.95 32.58
C ALA A 525 -5.07 28.37 32.92
N THR A 526 -5.69 29.08 31.98
CA THR A 526 -7.12 29.39 32.00
C THR A 526 -7.83 28.45 31.04
N LEU A 527 -8.83 27.74 31.54
CA LEU A 527 -9.75 26.87 30.80
C LEU A 527 -11.09 27.61 30.70
N ALA A 528 -11.30 28.33 29.61
CA ALA A 528 -12.50 29.12 29.38
C ALA A 528 -13.51 28.35 28.53
N PHE A 529 -14.76 28.29 28.95
CA PHE A 529 -15.83 27.54 28.27
C PHE A 529 -17.13 28.32 28.27
N ASN A 530 -17.95 28.10 27.22
CA ASN A 530 -19.32 28.55 27.21
C ASN A 530 -20.16 27.64 28.12
N HIS A 531 -21.10 28.23 28.86
CA HIS A 531 -21.96 27.54 29.79
C HIS A 531 -23.43 27.80 29.47
N GLN A 532 -24.23 26.74 29.58
CA GLN A 532 -25.69 26.81 29.66
C GLN A 532 -26.14 27.28 31.04
N ALA A 533 -27.35 27.85 31.11
CA ALA A 533 -27.97 28.28 32.36
C ALA A 533 -28.35 27.09 33.27
N ASN A 534 -28.42 27.32 34.58
CA ASN A 534 -28.89 26.36 35.58
C ASN A 534 -28.22 24.96 35.54
N ARG A 535 -26.90 24.90 35.34
CA ARG A 535 -26.11 23.67 35.40
C ARG A 535 -25.01 23.76 36.46
N VAL A 536 -24.51 22.61 36.86
CA VAL A 536 -23.31 22.46 37.70
C VAL A 536 -22.16 22.01 36.81
N TYR A 537 -21.08 22.76 36.80
CA TYR A 537 -19.85 22.43 36.08
C TYR A 537 -18.77 22.03 37.07
N THR A 538 -18.21 20.85 36.87
CA THR A 538 -17.12 20.31 37.68
C THR A 538 -15.88 20.18 36.80
N LEU A 539 -14.83 20.91 37.14
CA LEU A 539 -13.50 20.68 36.60
C LEU A 539 -12.88 19.49 37.32
N GLU A 540 -12.38 18.52 36.57
CA GLU A 540 -11.81 17.28 37.08
C GLU A 540 -10.43 17.03 36.45
N THR A 541 -9.58 16.25 37.11
CA THR A 541 -8.23 15.91 36.63
C THR A 541 -7.86 14.45 36.87
N ILE A 542 -6.92 13.96 36.06
CA ILE A 542 -6.20 12.69 36.22
C ILE A 542 -4.74 12.88 35.81
N ALA A 543 -3.85 12.02 36.33
CA ALA A 543 -2.43 12.07 36.00
C ALA A 543 -2.11 11.36 34.67
N LYS A 544 -2.85 10.28 34.35
CA LYS A 544 -2.72 9.53 33.10
C LYS A 544 -4.10 9.25 32.51
N LEU A 545 -4.23 9.27 31.18
CA LEU A 545 -5.50 8.93 30.50
C LEU A 545 -6.01 7.51 30.79
N THR A 546 -5.15 6.62 31.28
CA THR A 546 -5.50 5.25 31.69
C THR A 546 -6.11 5.18 33.10
N ASP A 547 -6.14 6.27 33.86
CA ASP A 547 -6.70 6.28 35.21
C ASP A 547 -8.24 6.26 35.13
N GLU A 548 -8.88 5.32 35.83
CA GLU A 548 -10.33 5.10 35.72
C GLU A 548 -11.17 6.16 36.46
N ALA A 549 -10.60 6.86 37.43
CA ALA A 549 -11.31 7.76 38.33
C ALA A 549 -10.84 9.22 38.20
N TRP A 550 -11.74 10.08 37.74
CA TRP A 550 -11.51 11.52 37.64
C TRP A 550 -11.68 12.21 39.00
N ILE A 551 -10.70 13.04 39.36
CA ILE A 551 -10.67 13.74 40.66
C ILE A 551 -11.22 15.16 40.47
N PRO A 552 -12.30 15.56 41.15
CA PRO A 552 -12.83 16.91 41.05
C PRO A 552 -11.89 17.95 41.70
N LEU A 553 -11.59 19.01 40.96
CA LEU A 553 -10.75 20.13 41.37
C LEU A 553 -11.57 21.36 41.76
N LYS A 554 -12.56 21.72 40.94
CA LYS A 554 -13.41 22.91 41.14
C LYS A 554 -14.83 22.62 40.72
N VAL A 555 -15.78 23.21 41.42
CA VAL A 555 -17.21 23.14 41.08
C VAL A 555 -17.74 24.55 40.96
N TRP A 556 -18.52 24.81 39.92
CA TRP A 556 -19.17 26.08 39.67
C TRP A 556 -20.61 25.89 39.23
N ILE A 557 -21.52 26.67 39.79
CA ILE A 557 -22.94 26.64 39.45
C ILE A 557 -23.21 27.84 38.55
N SER A 558 -23.76 27.58 37.37
CA SER A 558 -24.01 28.64 36.41
C SER A 558 -25.16 29.56 36.82
N PRO A 559 -25.10 30.85 36.45
CA PRO A 559 -26.22 31.77 36.50
C PRO A 559 -27.45 31.30 35.71
N GLN A 560 -28.55 32.05 35.82
CA GLN A 560 -29.81 31.82 35.10
C GLN A 560 -29.74 32.17 33.60
N GLN A 561 -28.60 32.65 33.12
CA GLN A 561 -28.35 32.99 31.72
C GLN A 561 -27.19 32.14 31.19
N THR A 562 -27.18 31.89 29.87
CA THR A 562 -26.00 31.34 29.21
C THR A 562 -24.90 32.40 29.17
N GLY A 563 -23.65 31.96 29.07
CA GLY A 563 -22.52 32.89 29.12
C GLY A 563 -21.18 32.17 29.06
N ARG A 564 -20.13 32.86 29.48
CA ARG A 564 -18.77 32.32 29.47
C ARG A 564 -18.19 32.28 30.88
N HIS A 565 -17.59 31.16 31.24
CA HIS A 565 -16.91 30.97 32.51
C HIS A 565 -15.48 30.47 32.27
N ALA A 566 -14.60 30.65 33.25
CA ALA A 566 -13.25 30.14 33.16
C ALA A 566 -12.74 29.62 34.50
N PHE A 567 -12.11 28.45 34.45
CA PHE A 567 -11.32 27.94 35.57
C PHE A 567 -9.85 28.26 35.36
N THR A 568 -9.18 28.75 36.39
CA THR A 568 -7.70 28.79 36.41
C THR A 568 -7.17 27.54 37.09
N VAL A 569 -6.24 26.83 36.47
CA VAL A 569 -5.60 25.63 37.02
C VAL A 569 -4.09 25.78 37.06
N ASP A 570 -3.45 25.12 38.00
CA ASP A 570 -2.01 24.98 38.03
C ASP A 570 -1.64 23.76 37.18
N VAL A 571 -0.75 23.94 36.20
CA VAL A 571 -0.40 22.90 35.21
C VAL A 571 0.95 22.23 35.48
N GLY A 572 1.77 22.78 36.38
CA GLY A 572 3.09 22.23 36.75
C GLY A 572 4.23 22.69 35.83
N ASP A 573 5.42 22.11 36.02
CA ASP A 573 6.61 22.32 35.17
C ASP A 573 7.37 20.98 34.97
N PRO A 574 7.33 20.37 33.77
CA PRO A 574 6.58 20.79 32.58
C PRO A 574 5.06 20.67 32.80
N PRO A 575 4.22 21.39 32.02
CA PRO A 575 2.78 21.33 32.18
C PRO A 575 2.24 19.96 31.79
N THR A 576 2.00 19.08 32.78
CA THR A 576 1.53 17.71 32.56
C THR A 576 0.34 17.40 33.47
N GLY A 577 -0.81 17.14 32.85
CA GLY A 577 -2.03 16.73 33.53
C GLY A 577 -3.19 16.70 32.53
N PHE A 578 -4.13 15.77 32.72
CA PHE A 578 -5.35 15.73 31.91
C PHE A 578 -6.48 16.38 32.70
N PHE A 579 -7.26 17.23 32.04
CA PHE A 579 -8.36 17.96 32.64
C PHE A 579 -9.62 17.75 31.81
N ARG A 580 -10.78 17.71 32.47
CA ARG A 580 -12.09 17.76 31.79
C ARG A 580 -13.05 18.63 32.58
N ILE A 581 -14.07 19.14 31.89
CA ILE A 581 -15.20 19.83 32.52
C ILE A 581 -16.43 18.97 32.32
N ARG A 582 -17.00 18.49 33.42
CA ARG A 582 -18.22 17.70 33.47
C ARG A 582 -19.39 18.61 33.81
N SER A 583 -20.50 18.53 33.08
CA SER A 583 -21.68 19.35 33.36
C SER A 583 -22.91 18.51 33.68
N GLU A 584 -23.57 18.83 34.79
CA GLU A 584 -24.78 18.16 35.26
C GLU A 584 -25.95 19.16 35.35
N PRO A 585 -27.20 18.71 35.12
CA PRO A 585 -28.36 19.52 35.46
C PRO A 585 -28.29 19.92 36.93
N ARG A 586 -28.68 21.17 37.26
CA ARG A 586 -28.85 21.55 38.65
C ARG A 586 -29.99 20.71 39.26
N PRO A 587 -29.75 19.96 40.34
CA PRO A 587 -30.77 19.16 40.99
C PRO A 587 -31.87 20.01 41.62
#